data_AF-M0ATZ7-F1
#
_entry.id   AF-M0ATZ7-F1
#
_cell.length_a   1.000
_cell.length_b   1.000
_cell.length_c   1.000
_cell.angle_alpha   90.00
_cell.angle_beta   90.00
_cell.angle_gamma   90.00
#
_symmetry.space_group_name_H-M   'P 1'
#
loop_
_entity.id
_entity.type
_entity.pdbx_description
1 polymer ?
#
loop_
_entity_poly.entity_id
_entity_poly.type
_entity_poly.pdbx_seq_one_letter_code
_entity_poly.pdbx_strand_id
1 'polypeptide(L)' 'MSENRVVQGRMVTATRLAELIEGESVMEAESIAEADADCPECGGNVLEVGYMPSVTEFVTGRKCQDCDWAETDRE' A
#
# COMPACT_ATOMS: atom_id res chain seq x y z
N MET A 1 -11.55 7.32 9.22
CA MET A 1 -10.81 8.04 10.28
C MET A 1 -9.65 7.14 10.73
N SER A 2 -8.55 7.01 10.01
CA SER A 2 -7.80 7.98 9.21
C SER A 2 -7.62 7.47 7.78
N GLU A 3 -7.90 8.28 6.76
CA GLU A 3 -7.73 7.87 5.34
C GLU A 3 -6.26 7.88 4.91
N ASN A 4 -5.45 8.69 5.60
CA ASN A 4 -4.04 8.89 5.28
C ASN A 4 -3.15 8.20 6.30
N ARG A 5 -1.94 7.81 5.87
CA ARG A 5 -0.90 7.23 6.73
C ARG A 5 0.44 7.89 6.46
N VAL A 6 1.37 7.75 7.39
CA VAL A 6 2.76 8.16 7.17
C VAL A 6 3.51 6.98 6.56
N VAL A 7 4.15 7.20 5.42
CA VAL A 7 5.05 6.24 4.77
C VAL A 7 6.33 6.98 4.44
N GLN A 8 7.45 6.49 4.94
CA GLN A 8 8.80 7.03 4.76
C GLN A 8 8.88 8.53 5.08
N GLY A 9 8.24 8.92 6.18
CA GLY A 9 8.19 10.32 6.64
C GLY A 9 7.27 11.24 5.85
N ARG A 10 6.44 10.72 4.94
CA ARG A 10 5.48 11.50 4.14
C ARG A 10 4.05 11.06 4.40
N MET A 11 3.13 12.02 4.48
CA MET A 11 1.69 11.71 4.50
C MET A 11 1.25 11.22 3.12
N VAL A 12 0.70 10.01 3.07
CA VAL A 12 0.18 9.38 1.86
C VAL A 12 -1.31 9.10 2.01
N THR A 13 -2.04 9.28 0.90
CA THR A 13 -3.44 8.85 0.76
C THR A 13 -3.49 7.39 0.31
N ALA A 14 -4.66 6.76 0.38
CA ALA A 14 -4.89 5.42 -0.16
C ALA A 14 -4.44 5.29 -1.62
N THR A 15 -4.90 6.21 -2.49
CA THR A 15 -4.50 6.23 -3.90
C THR A 15 -2.99 6.38 -4.07
N ARG A 16 -2.35 7.28 -3.30
CA ARG A 16 -0.91 7.47 -3.44
C ARG A 16 -0.12 6.26 -2.94
N LEU A 17 -0.60 5.57 -1.91
CA LEU A 17 0.00 4.34 -1.44
C LEU A 17 -0.09 3.24 -2.49
N ALA A 18 -1.27 3.06 -3.10
CA ALA A 18 -1.48 2.11 -4.19
C ALA A 18 -0.56 2.40 -5.39
N GLU A 19 -0.41 3.65 -5.81
CA GLU A 19 0.52 4.04 -6.88
C GLU A 19 1.99 3.75 -6.53
N LEU A 20 2.38 3.89 -5.26
CA LEU A 20 3.74 3.57 -4.82
C LEU A 20 4.03 2.06 -4.89
N ILE A 21 3.01 1.24 -4.65
CA ILE A 21 3.11 -0.22 -4.73
C ILE A 21 3.07 -0.68 -6.19
N GLU A 22 2.15 -0.13 -6.99
CA GLU A 22 1.99 -0.47 -8.41
C GLU A 22 3.17 -0.01 -9.27
N GLY A 23 3.77 1.13 -8.92
CA GLY A 23 4.74 1.82 -9.78
C GLY A 23 4.09 2.62 -10.93
N GLU A 24 2.77 2.52 -11.09
CA GLU A 24 1.96 3.23 -12.09
C GLU A 24 0.72 3.87 -11.46
N SER A 25 -0.02 4.67 -12.24
CA SER A 25 -1.29 5.26 -11.79
C SER A 25 -2.39 4.21 -11.67
N VAL A 26 -3.16 4.26 -10.59
CA VAL A 26 -4.32 3.37 -10.35
C VAL A 26 -5.65 4.13 -10.57
N MET A 27 -6.73 3.41 -10.84
CA MET A 27 -8.05 4.03 -11.01
C MET A 27 -8.76 4.30 -9.69
N GLU A 28 -8.73 3.36 -8.77
CA GLU A 28 -9.40 3.47 -7.47
C GLU A 28 -8.61 2.76 -6.38
N ALA A 29 -8.74 3.22 -5.13
CA ALA A 29 -8.10 2.61 -3.97
C ALA A 29 -9.04 2.67 -2.76
N GLU A 30 -9.07 1.57 -2.01
CA GLU A 30 -9.80 1.44 -0.75
C GLU A 30 -9.03 2.07 0.41
N SER A 31 -9.66 2.18 1.58
CA SER A 31 -9.01 2.74 2.77
C SER A 31 -7.79 1.93 3.21
N ILE A 32 -6.77 2.63 3.73
CA ILE A 32 -5.55 2.00 4.25
C ILE A 32 -5.83 1.28 5.57
N ALA A 33 -5.38 0.02 5.66
CA ALA A 33 -5.36 -0.81 6.86
C ALA A 33 -3.93 -1.11 7.33
N GLU A 34 -3.78 -1.53 8.59
CA GLU A 34 -2.53 -2.13 9.08
C GLU A 34 -2.57 -3.62 8.72
N ALA A 35 -1.48 -4.14 8.16
CA ALA A 35 -1.38 -5.56 7.83
C ALA A 35 -1.08 -6.38 9.09
N ASP A 36 -1.57 -7.62 9.14
CA ASP A 36 -1.27 -8.58 10.21
C ASP A 36 0.14 -9.22 10.06
N ALA A 37 1.12 -8.46 9.58
CA ALA A 37 2.49 -8.92 9.37
C ALA A 37 3.50 -7.77 9.47
N ASP A 38 4.69 -8.09 10.00
CA ASP A 38 5.82 -7.17 10.01
C ASP A 38 6.58 -7.23 8.69
N CYS A 39 7.27 -6.14 8.35
CA CYS A 39 8.06 -6.05 7.14
C CYS A 39 9.21 -7.08 7.17
N PRO A 40 9.39 -7.92 6.13
CA PRO A 40 10.43 -8.95 6.11
C PRO A 40 11.85 -8.39 6.01
N GLU A 41 12.03 -7.13 5.57
CA GLU A 41 13.35 -6.52 5.40
C GLU A 41 13.85 -5.78 6.63
N CYS A 42 12.97 -5.07 7.34
CA CYS A 42 13.36 -4.21 8.46
C CYS A 42 12.61 -4.46 9.78
N GLY A 43 11.59 -5.33 9.78
CA GLY A 43 10.74 -5.59 10.94
C GLY A 43 9.81 -4.43 11.31
N GLY A 44 9.62 -3.45 10.43
CA GLY A 44 8.72 -2.32 10.62
C GLY A 44 7.26 -2.63 10.30
N ASN A 45 6.36 -1.69 10.60
CA ASN A 45 4.93 -1.84 10.35
C ASN A 45 4.63 -1.85 8.84
N VAL A 46 3.68 -2.69 8.45
CA VAL A 46 3.20 -2.82 7.07
C VAL A 46 1.79 -2.28 6.97
N LEU A 47 1.54 -1.50 5.92
CA LEU A 47 0.22 -1.05 5.54
C LEU A 47 -0.30 -1.89 4.40
N GLU A 48 -1.61 -2.14 4.41
CA GLU A 48 -2.32 -2.83 3.34
C GLU A 48 -3.33 -1.87 2.68
N VAL A 49 -3.46 -1.97 1.36
CA VAL A 49 -4.44 -1.22 0.58
C VAL A 49 -4.96 -2.08 -0.57
N GLY A 50 -6.28 -2.21 -0.67
CA GLY A 50 -6.94 -2.75 -1.85
C GLY A 50 -7.06 -1.67 -2.93
N TYR A 51 -6.79 -2.00 -4.19
CA TYR A 51 -6.90 -1.03 -5.28
C TYR A 51 -7.20 -1.69 -6.63
N MET A 52 -7.69 -0.86 -7.56
CA MET A 52 -8.01 -1.27 -8.93
C MET A 52 -7.05 -0.59 -9.91
N PRO A 53 -6.03 -1.30 -10.44
CA PRO A 53 -5.18 -0.76 -11.51
C PRO A 53 -5.95 -0.70 -12.85
N SER A 54 -6.85 -1.66 -13.08
CA SER A 54 -7.74 -1.71 -14.26
C SER A 54 -9.19 -1.94 -13.84
N VAL A 55 -10.16 -1.72 -14.74
CA VAL A 55 -11.60 -1.92 -14.44
C VAL A 55 -11.95 -3.38 -14.16
N THR A 56 -11.08 -4.32 -14.52
CA THR A 56 -11.30 -5.77 -14.40
C THR A 56 -10.39 -6.43 -13.37
N GLU A 57 -9.57 -5.66 -12.66
CA GLU A 57 -8.57 -6.19 -11.74
C GLU A 57 -8.66 -5.51 -10.38
N PHE A 58 -8.59 -6.31 -9.33
CA PHE A 58 -8.50 -5.87 -7.95
C PHE A 58 -7.27 -6.50 -7.32
N VAL A 59 -6.49 -5.70 -6.63
CA VAL A 59 -5.17 -6.06 -6.12
C VAL A 59 -5.09 -5.63 -4.69
N THR A 60 -4.52 -6.49 -3.85
CA THR A 60 -4.17 -6.15 -2.48
C THR A 60 -2.68 -5.87 -2.42
N GLY A 61 -2.32 -4.61 -2.21
CA GLY A 61 -0.94 -4.17 -2.05
C GLY A 61 -0.55 -4.01 -0.59
N ARG A 62 0.70 -4.33 -0.28
CA ARG A 62 1.34 -4.16 1.02
C ARG A 62 2.60 -3.30 0.88
N LYS A 63 2.79 -2.38 1.82
CA LYS A 63 3.96 -1.48 1.82
C LYS A 63 4.47 -1.27 3.23
N CYS A 64 5.78 -1.45 3.41
CA CYS A 64 6.43 -1.07 4.66
C CYS A 64 6.41 0.46 4.83
N GLN A 65 6.14 0.93 6.05
CA GLN A 65 6.18 2.35 6.38
C GLN A 65 7.60 2.92 6.43
N ASP A 66 8.63 2.08 6.60
CA ASP A 66 9.98 2.55 6.94
C ASP A 66 11.02 2.32 5.84
N CYS A 67 10.93 1.23 5.07
CA CYS A 67 11.84 0.91 3.95
C CYS A 67 11.12 0.87 2.60
N ASP A 68 11.82 0.52 1.53
CA ASP A 68 11.27 0.50 0.17
C ASP A 68 10.43 -0.74 -0.14
N TRP A 69 10.47 -1.77 0.72
CA TRP A 69 9.73 -3.02 0.52
C TRP A 69 8.24 -2.78 0.26
N ALA A 70 7.76 -3.42 -0.80
CA ALA A 70 6.38 -3.50 -1.21
C ALA A 70 6.11 -4.90 -1.77
N GLU A 71 4.88 -5.38 -1.65
CA GLU A 71 4.42 -6.65 -2.19
C GLU A 71 2.98 -6.50 -2.66
N THR A 72 2.57 -7.30 -3.63
CA THR A 72 1.18 -7.45 -4.04
C THR A 72 0.75 -8.89 -3.88
N ASP A 73 -0.55 -9.14 -3.85
CA ASP A 73 -1.11 -10.49 -3.98
C ASP A 73 -0.98 -11.08 -5.39
N ARG A 74 -0.45 -10.29 -6.34
CA ARG A 74 0.10 -10.75 -7.63
C ARG A 74 1.55 -11.20 -7.40
N GLU A 75 1.82 -12.46 -7.79
CA GLU A 75 3.10 -13.18 -7.60
C GLU A 75 4.35 -12.45 -8.11
#